data_AF-A0A958J2K1-F1
#
_entry.id   AF-A0A958J2K1-F1
#
_cell.length_a   1.000
_cell.length_b   1.000
_cell.length_c   1.000
_cell.angle_alpha   90.00
_cell.angle_beta   90.00
_cell.angle_gamma   90.00
#
_symmetry.space_group_name_H-M   'P 1'
#
loop_
_entity.id
_entity.type
_entity.pdbx_description
1 polymer ?
#
loop_
_entity_poly.entity_id
_entity_poly.type
_entity_poly.pdbx_seq_one_letter_code
_entity_poly.pdbx_strand_id
1 'polypeptide(L)'
;MKRALQLFSTDYLKQCSTMKAEEILQFLEDFRTLHGFSSTKKTLISLRISESLLATAKIKAKAAGIPYQTQIQRLIQDWVKA
;
A
#
# COMPACT_ATOMS: atom_id res chain seq x y z
N MET A 1 2.42 -2.16 15.89
CA MET A 1 3.04 -3.22 15.05
C MET A 1 3.96 -4.05 15.94
N LYS A 2 3.64 -5.33 16.18
CA LYS A 2 4.63 -6.26 16.73
C LYS A 2 5.69 -6.46 15.64
N ARG A 3 6.91 -5.97 15.84
CA ARG A 3 8.02 -6.23 14.92
C ARG A 3 8.39 -7.69 15.12
N ALA A 4 8.23 -8.52 14.08
CA ALA A 4 8.78 -9.86 14.11
C ALA A 4 10.29 -9.73 14.26
N LEU A 5 10.86 -10.35 15.29
CA LEU A 5 12.31 -10.37 15.47
C LEU A 5 12.87 -11.32 14.42
N GLN A 6 13.59 -10.78 13.44
CA GLN A 6 14.32 -11.59 12.47
C GLN A 6 15.60 -12.08 13.13
N LEU A 7 15.71 -13.39 13.32
CA LEU A 7 16.89 -14.05 13.88
C LEU A 7 17.73 -14.60 12.72
N PHE A 8 19.04 -14.33 12.78
CA PHE A 8 20.01 -14.85 11.81
C PHE A 8 20.99 -15.78 12.52
N SER A 9 21.39 -16.85 11.85
CA SER A 9 22.41 -17.75 12.38
C SER A 9 23.80 -17.13 12.28
N THR A 10 24.72 -17.60 13.13
CA THR A 10 26.12 -17.14 13.13
C THR A 10 26.82 -17.44 11.81
N ASP A 11 26.51 -18.58 11.19
CA ASP A 11 27.11 -18.99 9.91
C ASP A 11 26.64 -18.10 8.76
N TYR A 12 25.35 -17.70 8.78
CA TYR A 12 24.82 -16.74 7.84
C TYR A 12 25.53 -15.38 7.95
N LEU A 13 25.75 -14.88 9.17
CA LEU A 13 26.45 -13.61 9.39
C LEU A 13 27.91 -13.67 8.92
N LYS A 14 28.59 -14.81 9.12
CA LYS A 14 29.95 -15.03 8.59
C LYS A 14 29.96 -14.97 7.06
N GLN A 15 29.00 -15.60 6.40
CA GLN A 15 28.87 -15.54 4.95
C GLN A 15 28.61 -14.12 4.44
N CYS A 16 27.78 -13.34 5.14
CA CYS A 16 27.56 -11.93 4.81
C CYS A 16 28.84 -11.08 4.93
N SER A 17 29.72 -11.41 5.89
CA SER A 17 30.98 -10.66 6.10
C SER A 17 32.00 -10.85 4.97
N THR A 18 31.84 -11.86 4.12
CA THR A 18 32.72 -12.14 2.98
C THR A 18 32.16 -11.66 1.64
N MET A 19 31.00 -11.00 1.63
CA MET A 19 30.37 -10.50 0.40
C MET A 19 31.23 -9.40 -0.22
N LYS A 20 31.30 -9.42 -1.55
CA LYS A 20 31.97 -8.37 -2.32
C LYS A 20 31.09 -7.12 -2.39
N ALA A 21 31.71 -5.98 -2.68
CA ALA A 21 31.02 -4.70 -2.78
C ALA A 21 29.89 -4.73 -3.82
N GLU A 22 30.08 -5.44 -4.94
CA GLU A 22 29.08 -5.58 -6.00
C GLU A 22 27.84 -6.34 -5.51
N GLU A 23 28.03 -7.38 -4.70
CA GLU A 23 26.95 -8.20 -4.15
C GLU A 23 26.14 -7.41 -3.11
N ILE A 24 26.82 -6.57 -2.32
CA ILE A 24 26.18 -5.65 -1.38
C ILE A 24 25.34 -4.61 -2.14
N LEU A 25 25.88 -4.02 -3.20
CA LEU A 25 25.15 -3.05 -4.03
C LEU A 25 23.90 -3.66 -4.65
N GLN A 26 24.02 -4.87 -5.21
CA GLN A 26 22.88 -5.58 -5.78
C GLN A 26 21.80 -5.85 -4.74
N PHE A 27 22.18 -6.32 -3.55
CA PHE A 27 21.24 -6.53 -2.44
C PHE A 27 20.50 -5.23 -2.06
N LEU A 28 21.20 -4.11 -1.98
CA LEU A 28 20.59 -2.82 -1.61
C LEU A 28 19.60 -2.35 -2.68
N GLU A 29 19.90 -2.51 -3.97
CA GLU A 29 18.98 -2.16 -5.05
C GLU A 29 17.75 -3.08 -5.11
N ASP A 30 17.96 -4.39 -4.89
CA ASP A 30 16.87 -5.35 -4.82
C ASP A 30 15.96 -5.06 -3.62
N PHE A 31 16.55 -4.76 -2.45
CA PHE A 31 15.83 -4.36 -1.26
C PHE A 31 15.06 -3.05 -1.48
N ARG A 32 15.69 -2.05 -2.08
CA ARG A 32 15.05 -0.77 -2.44
C ARG A 32 13.90 -0.99 -3.41
N THR A 33 14.02 -1.88 -4.38
CA THR A 33 12.96 -2.18 -5.36
C THR A 33 11.80 -2.92 -4.70
N LEU A 34 12.11 -3.93 -3.86
CA LEU A 34 11.13 -4.71 -3.12
C LEU A 34 10.29 -3.84 -2.17
N HIS A 35 10.93 -2.88 -1.51
CA HIS A 35 10.29 -1.95 -0.56
C HIS A 35 9.89 -0.60 -1.16
N GLY A 36 10.29 -0.32 -2.40
CA GLY A 36 10.08 0.95 -3.11
C GLY A 36 8.65 1.15 -3.58
N PHE A 37 7.84 0.09 -3.58
CA PHE A 37 6.40 0.19 -3.65
C PHE A 37 5.89 0.75 -2.31
N SER A 38 5.96 2.07 -2.19
CA SER A 38 5.12 2.85 -1.28
C SER A 38 3.68 2.42 -1.51
N SER A 39 3.19 1.48 -0.68
CA SER A 39 1.77 1.31 -0.53
C SER A 39 1.24 2.69 -0.17
N THR A 40 0.51 3.32 -1.08
CA THR A 40 -0.05 4.64 -0.84
C THR A 40 -0.88 4.50 0.42
N LYS A 41 -0.38 5.04 1.54
CA LYS A 41 -1.04 4.88 2.83
C LYS A 41 -2.45 5.42 2.68
N LYS A 42 -3.44 4.54 2.86
CA LYS A 42 -4.84 4.94 2.83
C LYS A 42 -5.18 5.52 4.20
N THR A 43 -5.51 6.80 4.22
CA THR A 43 -6.01 7.47 5.42
C THR A 43 -7.53 7.44 5.40
N LEU A 44 -8.15 6.99 6.49
CA LEU A 44 -9.59 7.05 6.64
C LEU A 44 -10.00 8.51 6.87
N ILE A 45 -10.97 8.98 6.10
CA ILE A 45 -11.58 10.30 6.25
C ILE A 45 -12.99 10.15 6.81
N SER A 46 -13.39 11.08 7.68
CA SER A 46 -14.78 11.22 8.10
C SER A 46 -15.46 12.28 7.23
N LEU A 47 -16.57 11.93 6.59
CA LEU A 47 -17.34 12.80 5.71
C LEU A 47 -18.81 12.74 6.13
N ARG A 48 -19.46 13.90 6.29
CA ARG A 48 -20.91 14.00 6.49
C ARG A 48 -21.61 14.13 5.14
N ILE A 49 -22.67 13.35 4.95
CA ILE A 49 -23.48 13.31 3.74
C ILE A 49 -24.92 12.98 4.14
N SER A 50 -25.92 13.38 3.33
CA SER A 50 -27.30 13.00 3.60
C SER A 50 -27.49 11.49 3.45
N GLU A 51 -28.32 10.91 4.32
CA GLU A 51 -28.57 9.47 4.34
C GLU A 51 -29.20 8.99 3.03
N SER A 52 -30.14 9.77 2.48
CA SER A 52 -30.79 9.48 1.20
C SER A 52 -29.76 9.39 0.06
N LEU A 53 -28.82 10.34 0.00
CA LEU A 53 -27.77 10.36 -1.01
C LEU A 53 -26.82 9.17 -0.86
N LEU A 54 -26.41 8.84 0.37
CA LEU A 54 -25.55 7.68 0.62
C LEU A 54 -26.26 6.36 0.24
N ALA A 55 -27.55 6.24 0.53
CA ALA A 55 -28.35 5.07 0.15
C ALA A 55 -28.43 4.94 -1.37
N THR A 56 -28.76 6.01 -2.08
CA THR A 56 -28.79 6.01 -3.56
C THR A 56 -27.43 5.70 -4.16
N ALA A 57 -26.35 6.26 -3.61
CA ALA A 57 -24.98 6.00 -4.08
C ALA A 57 -24.60 4.52 -3.91
N LYS A 58 -24.94 3.89 -2.78
CA LYS A 58 -24.72 2.46 -2.55
C LYS A 58 -25.48 1.59 -3.55
N ILE A 59 -26.74 1.92 -3.83
CA ILE A 59 -27.56 1.19 -4.81
C ILE A 59 -26.95 1.29 -6.21
N LYS A 60 -26.59 2.50 -6.66
CA LYS A 60 -25.97 2.72 -7.97
C LYS A 60 -24.63 1.99 -8.11
N ALA A 61 -23.77 2.07 -7.08
CA ALA A 61 -22.48 1.39 -7.08
C ALA A 61 -22.65 -0.14 -7.17
N LYS A 62 -23.60 -0.69 -6.40
CA LYS A 62 -23.93 -2.12 -6.44
C LYS A 62 -24.43 -2.55 -7.83
N ALA A 63 -25.31 -1.77 -8.45
CA ALA A 63 -25.81 -2.05 -9.81
C ALA A 63 -24.68 -2.03 -10.86
N ALA A 64 -23.65 -1.20 -10.65
CA ALA A 64 -22.45 -1.14 -11.48
C ALA A 64 -21.36 -2.17 -11.10
N GLY A 65 -21.62 -3.08 -10.15
CA GLY A 65 -20.68 -4.11 -9.74
C GLY A 65 -19.44 -3.58 -8.99
N ILE A 66 -19.49 -2.38 -8.42
CA ILE A 66 -18.36 -1.74 -7.74
C ILE A 66 -18.70 -1.39 -6.28
N PRO A 67 -17.75 -1.51 -5.33
CA PRO A 67 -17.94 -1.00 -3.98
C PRO A 67 -18.15 0.51 -3.98
N TYR A 68 -19.10 1.02 -3.19
CA TYR A 68 -19.40 2.45 -3.17
C TYR A 68 -18.20 3.30 -2.73
N GLN A 69 -17.34 2.79 -1.84
CA GLN A 69 -16.10 3.48 -1.45
C GLN A 69 -15.13 3.64 -2.63
N THR A 70 -15.06 2.66 -3.53
CA THR A 70 -14.27 2.74 -4.75
C THR A 70 -14.81 3.83 -5.68
N GLN A 71 -16.14 3.96 -5.77
CA GLN A 71 -16.76 5.02 -6.55
C GLN A 71 -16.48 6.41 -5.95
N ILE A 72 -16.53 6.56 -4.62
CA ILE A 72 -16.16 7.80 -3.93
C ILE A 72 -14.71 8.16 -4.23
N GLN A 73 -13.79 7.18 -4.15
CA GLN A 73 -12.38 7.41 -4.46
C GLN A 73 -12.17 7.85 -5.91
N ARG A 74 -12.88 7.26 -6.87
CA ARG A 74 -12.84 7.67 -8.29
C ARG A 74 -13.29 9.10 -8.48
N LEU A 75 -14.44 9.47 -7.89
CA LEU A 75 -14.95 10.84 -7.98
C LEU A 75 -13.94 11.87 -7.45
N ILE A 76 -13.27 11.56 -6.33
CA ILE A 76 -12.22 12.43 -5.79
C ILE A 76 -11.02 12.50 -6.74
N GLN A 77 -10.59 11.37 -7.30
CA GLN A 77 -9.46 11.33 -8.24
C GLN A 77 -9.75 12.09 -9.53
N ASP A 78 -10.95 11.94 -10.07
CA ASP A 78 -11.38 12.61 -11.29
C ASP A 78 -11.48 14.12 -11.05
N TRP A 79 -11.98 14.54 -9.88
CA TRP A 79 -12.03 15.94 -9.49
C TRP A 79 -10.64 16.57 -9.33
N VAL A 80 -9.65 15.86 -8.78
CA VAL A 80 -8.27 16.39 -8.63
C VAL A 80 -7.54 16.50 -9.98
N LYS A 81 -7.89 15.66 -10.95
CA LYS A 81 -7.26 15.64 -12.28
C LYS A 81 -7.86 16.65 -13.26
N ALA A 82 -9.10 17.07 -13.03
CA ALA A 82 -9.79 18.10 -13.80
C ALA A 82 -9.24 19.50 -13.47
#